data_AF-A0A7J3NZ32-F1
#
_entry.id   AF-A0A7J3NZ32-F1
#
_cell.length_a   1.000
_cell.length_b   1.000
_cell.length_c   1.000
_cell.angle_alpha   90.00
_cell.angle_beta   90.00
_cell.angle_gamma   90.00
#
_symmetry.space_group_name_H-M   'P 1'
#
loop_
_entity.id
_entity.type
_entity.pdbx_description
1 polymer ?
#
loop_
_entity_poly.entity_id
_entity_poly.type
_entity_poly.pdbx_seq_one_letter_code
_entity_poly.pdbx_strand_id
1 'polypeptide(L)'
;MEEIRTGTFVVPGTFLSTVEEFLPGEGVYEEGGKVYASCAGLVLVDLRTRKISVIPRSSPPVLKRGDIVLGEVEDVGPQRVEITIGSLRRNENRQLPPPRLGILHVSKVSKGYVRD
;
A
#
# COMPACT_ATOMS: atom_id res chain seq x y z
N MET A 1 25.65 -20.42 -4.01
CA MET A 1 24.77 -19.28 -3.72
C MET A 1 23.81 -19.18 -4.88
N GLU A 2 22.51 -19.22 -4.62
CA GLU A 2 21.50 -19.17 -5.67
C GLU A 2 21.44 -17.75 -6.23
N GLU A 3 21.48 -17.62 -7.56
CA GLU A 3 21.52 -16.32 -8.23
C GLU A 3 20.12 -15.69 -8.16
N ILE A 4 19.98 -14.59 -7.42
CA ILE A 4 18.71 -13.87 -7.29
C ILE A 4 18.40 -13.17 -8.63
N ARG A 5 17.28 -13.52 -9.25
CA ARG A 5 16.82 -12.94 -10.51
C ARG A 5 15.37 -12.47 -10.38
N THR A 6 14.92 -11.68 -11.35
CA THR A 6 13.50 -11.30 -11.43
C THR A 6 12.63 -12.55 -11.47
N GLY A 7 11.62 -12.60 -10.60
CA GLY A 7 10.72 -13.75 -10.44
C GLY A 7 11.13 -14.75 -9.35
N THR A 8 12.30 -14.61 -8.73
CA THR A 8 12.68 -15.43 -7.57
C THR A 8 11.79 -15.09 -6.38
N PHE A 9 11.20 -16.11 -5.73
CA PHE A 9 10.44 -15.92 -4.51
C PHE A 9 11.36 -15.85 -3.29
N VAL A 10 11.16 -14.84 -2.45
CA VAL A 10 11.99 -14.57 -1.27
C VAL A 10 11.13 -14.34 -0.03
N VAL A 11 11.76 -14.46 1.14
CA VAL A 11 11.16 -14.19 2.46
C VAL A 11 11.92 -13.05 3.15
N PRO A 12 11.32 -12.38 4.17
CA PRO A 12 12.01 -11.32 4.90
C PRO A 12 13.37 -11.76 5.43
N GLY A 13 14.39 -10.91 5.29
CA GLY A 13 15.78 -11.19 5.68
C GLY A 13 16.60 -11.93 4.61
N THR A 14 15.99 -12.33 3.49
CA THR A 14 16.75 -12.93 2.37
C THR A 14 17.72 -11.89 1.79
N PHE A 15 19.00 -12.22 1.68
CA PHE A 15 20.01 -11.40 1.01
C PHE A 15 19.74 -11.35 -0.49
N LEU A 16 19.78 -10.15 -1.08
CA LEU A 16 19.45 -9.93 -2.49
C LEU A 16 20.67 -9.47 -3.29
N SER A 17 21.36 -8.43 -2.82
CA SER A 17 22.54 -7.84 -3.49
C SER A 17 23.30 -6.93 -2.53
N THR A 18 24.37 -6.30 -3.01
CA THR A 18 24.95 -5.11 -2.36
C THR A 18 24.40 -3.83 -2.98
N VAL A 19 24.55 -2.71 -2.25
CA VAL A 19 24.17 -1.37 -2.75
C VAL A 19 25.06 -0.86 -3.88
N GLU A 20 26.25 -1.45 -4.04
CA GLU A 20 27.17 -1.17 -5.15
C GLU A 20 26.64 -1.73 -6.47
N GLU A 21 25.90 -2.84 -6.41
CA GLU A 21 25.28 -3.49 -7.56
C GLU A 21 23.91 -2.86 -7.88
N PHE A 22 23.05 -2.78 -6.86
CA PHE A 22 21.68 -2.32 -7.01
C PHE A 22 21.24 -1.47 -5.82
N LEU A 23 20.62 -0.34 -6.12
CA LEU A 23 19.97 0.50 -5.14
C LEU A 23 18.70 -0.19 -4.60
N PRO A 24 18.38 -0.05 -3.30
CA PRO A 24 17.17 -0.59 -2.72
C PRO A 24 15.92 0.11 -3.29
N GLY A 25 14.94 -0.68 -3.73
CA GLY A 25 13.62 -0.22 -4.16
C GLY A 25 12.51 -0.55 -3.15
N GLU A 26 11.31 -0.88 -3.64
CA GLU A 26 10.19 -1.25 -2.76
C GLU A 26 10.36 -2.67 -2.21
N GLY A 27 9.89 -2.92 -0.99
CA GLY A 27 9.92 -4.27 -0.38
C GLY A 27 11.31 -4.77 0.00
N VAL A 28 12.30 -3.88 0.08
CA VAL A 28 13.67 -4.19 0.51
C VAL A 28 14.18 -3.15 1.51
N TYR A 29 15.23 -3.49 2.25
CA TYR A 29 15.95 -2.57 3.12
C TYR A 29 17.46 -2.77 3.00
N GLU A 30 18.23 -1.75 3.36
CA GLU A 30 19.68 -1.82 3.43
C GLU A 30 20.13 -1.96 4.88
N GLU A 31 21.10 -2.85 5.11
CA GLU A 31 21.83 -2.93 6.37
C GLU A 31 23.30 -3.23 6.11
N GLY A 32 24.18 -2.27 6.44
CA GLY A 32 25.62 -2.41 6.27
C GLY A 32 26.07 -2.62 4.81
N GLY A 33 25.48 -1.87 3.86
CA GLY A 33 25.80 -1.97 2.43
C GLY A 33 25.24 -3.22 1.73
N LYS A 34 24.49 -4.06 2.45
CA LYS A 34 23.80 -5.24 1.91
C LYS A 34 22.30 -4.97 1.84
N VAL A 35 21.68 -5.41 0.76
CA VAL A 35 20.24 -5.26 0.51
C VAL A 35 19.53 -6.57 0.82
N TYR A 36 18.48 -6.49 1.63
CA TYR A 36 17.69 -7.63 2.08
C TYR A 36 16.21 -7.42 1.76
N ALA A 37 15.48 -8.52 1.58
CA ALA A 37 14.03 -8.47 1.45
C ALA A 37 13.37 -8.03 2.78
N SER A 38 12.45 -7.07 2.74
CA SER A 38 11.65 -6.67 3.91
C SER A 38 10.31 -7.41 4.00
N CYS A 39 9.87 -8.06 2.91
CA CYS A 39 8.61 -8.77 2.82
C CYS A 39 8.75 -10.08 2.02
N ALA A 40 7.76 -10.97 2.13
CA ALA A 40 7.69 -12.18 1.30
C ALA A 40 7.05 -11.86 -0.05
N GLY A 41 7.72 -12.24 -1.14
CA GLY A 41 7.30 -11.81 -2.47
C GLY A 41 8.22 -12.24 -3.60
N LEU A 42 8.01 -11.66 -4.77
CA LEU A 42 8.81 -11.92 -5.97
C LEU A 42 9.81 -10.79 -6.19
N VAL A 43 11.06 -11.13 -6.46
CA VAL A 43 12.09 -10.14 -6.78
C VAL A 43 11.83 -9.52 -8.15
N LEU A 44 12.04 -8.20 -8.24
CA LEU A 44 12.09 -7.43 -9.47
C LEU A 44 13.43 -6.71 -9.54
N VAL A 45 14.23 -7.06 -10.54
CA VAL A 45 15.48 -6.37 -10.87
C VAL A 45 15.23 -5.45 -12.06
N ASP A 46 15.37 -4.14 -11.84
CA ASP A 46 15.34 -3.13 -12.89
C ASP A 46 16.76 -2.70 -13.24
N LEU A 47 17.26 -3.21 -14.36
CA LEU A 47 18.60 -2.92 -14.87
C LEU A 47 18.75 -1.48 -15.37
N ARG A 48 17.66 -0.80 -15.76
CA ARG A 48 17.72 0.58 -16.28
C ARG A 48 17.95 1.57 -15.17
N THR A 49 17.26 1.38 -14.04
CA THR A 49 17.40 2.24 -12.85
C THR A 49 18.40 1.68 -11.83
N ARG A 50 18.96 0.49 -12.08
CA ARG A 50 19.78 -0.29 -11.14
C ARG A 50 19.10 -0.41 -9.78
N LYS A 51 17.83 -0.80 -9.77
CA LYS A 51 17.06 -1.03 -8.54
C LYS A 51 16.70 -2.50 -8.38
N ILE A 52 16.74 -2.97 -7.14
CA ILE A 52 16.20 -4.27 -6.75
C ILE A 52 15.03 -4.07 -5.79
N SER A 53 13.92 -4.72 -6.07
CA SER A 53 12.68 -4.62 -5.28
C SER A 53 12.09 -6.00 -5.03
N VAL A 54 11.23 -6.12 -4.02
CA VAL A 54 10.42 -7.31 -3.79
C VAL A 54 8.96 -6.90 -3.87
N ILE A 55 8.26 -7.44 -4.86
CA ILE A 55 6.81 -7.27 -5.01
C ILE A 55 6.14 -8.23 -4.01
N PRO A 56 5.49 -7.71 -2.95
CA PRO A 56 4.89 -8.56 -1.94
C PRO A 56 3.80 -9.42 -2.57
N ARG A 57 3.78 -10.72 -2.23
CA ARG A 57 2.70 -11.62 -2.68
C ARG A 57 1.34 -11.20 -2.10
N SER A 58 1.36 -10.48 -0.99
CA SER A 58 0.19 -10.06 -0.26
C SER A 58 0.48 -8.78 0.51
N SER A 59 0.00 -7.64 0.01
CA SER A 59 0.08 -6.35 0.72
C SER A 59 -1.30 -5.91 1.21
N PRO A 60 -1.37 -5.19 2.34
CA PRO A 60 -2.60 -4.51 2.73
C PRO A 60 -3.04 -3.54 1.62
N PRO A 61 -4.35 -3.43 1.35
CA PRO A 61 -4.83 -2.45 0.40
C PRO A 61 -4.55 -1.03 0.89
N VAL A 62 -4.19 -0.13 -0.03
CA VAL A 62 -3.89 1.29 0.24
C VAL A 62 -4.93 2.15 -0.47
N LEU A 63 -5.57 3.06 0.26
CA LEU A 63 -6.55 4.00 -0.28
C LEU A 63 -5.91 4.97 -1.28
N LYS A 64 -6.54 5.15 -2.44
CA LYS A 64 -6.15 6.08 -3.49
C LYS A 64 -7.34 6.96 -3.90
N ARG A 65 -7.05 8.11 -4.49
CA ARG A 65 -8.10 8.99 -5.03
C ARG A 65 -8.88 8.25 -6.12
N GLY A 66 -10.20 8.32 -6.04
CA GLY A 66 -11.11 7.63 -6.97
C GLY A 66 -11.56 6.25 -6.51
N ASP A 67 -10.98 5.73 -5.42
CA ASP A 67 -11.47 4.49 -4.82
C ASP A 67 -12.89 4.66 -4.28
N ILE A 68 -13.68 3.60 -4.40
CA ILE A 68 -15.01 3.48 -3.79
C ILE A 68 -14.87 2.67 -2.52
N VAL A 69 -15.32 3.25 -1.41
CA VAL A 69 -15.19 2.66 -0.08
C VAL A 69 -16.55 2.46 0.58
N LEU A 70 -16.58 1.54 1.54
CA LEU A 70 -17.66 1.39 2.50
C LEU A 70 -17.17 1.93 3.84
N GLY A 71 -17.96 2.76 4.48
CA GLY A 71 -17.64 3.35 5.77
C GLY A 71 -18.87 3.54 6.63
N GLU A 72 -18.64 3.61 7.94
CA GLU A 72 -19.64 3.82 8.98
C GLU A 72 -19.54 5.26 9.49
N VAL A 73 -20.66 5.93 9.69
CA VAL A 73 -20.70 7.30 10.23
C VAL A 73 -20.50 7.22 11.73
N GLU A 74 -19.45 7.84 12.24
CA GLU A 74 -19.14 7.87 13.68
C GLU A 74 -19.72 9.11 14.35
N ASP A 75 -19.67 10.26 13.67
CA ASP A 75 -20.13 11.53 14.20
C ASP A 75 -20.70 12.45 13.10
N VAL A 76 -21.68 13.27 13.49
CA VAL A 76 -22.38 14.20 12.61
C VAL A 76 -22.31 15.61 13.19
N GLY A 77 -21.55 16.47 12.52
CA GLY A 77 -21.47 17.89 12.83
C GLY A 77 -22.33 18.75 11.88
N PRO A 78 -22.43 20.07 12.14
CA PRO A 78 -23.29 20.96 11.37
C PRO A 78 -22.97 21.06 9.87
N GLN A 79 -21.70 20.88 9.48
CA GLN A 79 -21.25 21.00 8.08
C GLN A 79 -20.46 19.80 7.57
N ARG A 80 -20.26 18.77 8.41
CA ARG A 80 -19.45 17.60 8.07
C ARG A 80 -19.89 16.37 8.85
N VAL A 81 -19.61 15.20 8.28
CA VAL A 81 -19.69 13.92 8.99
C VAL A 81 -18.31 13.27 9.04
N GLU A 82 -18.01 12.62 10.15
CA GLU A 82 -16.81 11.81 10.35
C GLU A 82 -17.18 10.34 10.11
N ILE A 83 -16.37 9.66 9.30
CA ILE A 83 -16.66 8.32 8.78
C ILE A 83 -15.45 7.42 9.06
N THR A 84 -15.67 6.27 9.69
CA THR A 84 -14.67 5.19 9.73
C THR A 84 -14.77 4.37 8.44
N ILE A 85 -13.69 4.32 7.67
CA ILE A 85 -13.63 3.53 6.44
C ILE A 85 -13.37 2.06 6.78
N GLY A 86 -14.32 1.18 6.48
CA GLY A 86 -14.24 -0.24 6.79
C GLY A 86 -13.54 -1.05 5.70
N SER A 87 -13.95 -0.87 4.45
CA SER A 87 -13.46 -1.68 3.33
C SER A 87 -13.41 -0.94 2.00
N LEU A 88 -12.63 -1.48 1.07
CA LEU A 88 -12.53 -1.05 -0.31
C LEU A 88 -13.37 -1.96 -1.20
N ARG A 89 -14.13 -1.38 -2.13
CA ARG A 89 -14.89 -2.16 -3.12
C ARG A 89 -13.94 -3.06 -3.91
N ARG A 90 -14.29 -4.36 -4.05
CA ARG A 90 -13.45 -5.45 -4.62
C ARG A 90 -12.25 -5.90 -3.75
N ASN A 91 -12.07 -5.35 -2.56
CA ASN A 91 -11.09 -5.80 -1.56
C ASN A 91 -11.74 -5.99 -0.18
N GLU A 92 -12.99 -6.47 -0.16
CA GLU A 92 -13.83 -6.56 1.04
C GLU A 92 -13.25 -7.52 2.10
N ASN A 93 -12.52 -8.55 1.67
CA ASN A 93 -11.90 -9.54 2.57
C ASN A 93 -10.59 -9.07 3.22
N ARG A 94 -10.11 -7.85 2.92
CA ARG A 94 -8.84 -7.34 3.47
C ARG A 94 -9.08 -6.05 4.25
N GLN A 95 -8.60 -6.04 5.49
CA GLN A 95 -8.66 -4.83 6.32
C GLN A 95 -7.71 -3.75 5.79
N LEU A 96 -8.21 -2.51 5.81
CA LEU A 96 -7.42 -1.32 5.56
C LEU A 96 -6.47 -1.06 6.75
N PRO A 97 -5.21 -0.65 6.50
CA PRO A 97 -4.32 -0.16 7.54
C PRO A 97 -4.90 1.09 8.23
N PRO A 98 -4.72 1.25 9.55
CA PRO A 98 -5.03 2.51 10.23
C PRO A 98 -4.05 3.64 9.82
N PRO A 99 -4.47 4.91 9.87
CA PRO A 99 -5.80 5.39 10.28
C PRO A 99 -6.84 5.28 9.15
N ARG A 100 -8.09 4.99 9.52
CA ARG A 100 -9.22 4.78 8.60
C ARG A 100 -10.26 5.90 8.65
N LEU A 101 -9.80 7.14 8.75
CA LEU A 101 -10.68 8.30 8.91
C LEU A 101 -11.06 8.92 7.56
N GLY A 102 -12.35 9.13 7.36
CA GLY A 102 -12.93 9.90 6.27
C GLY A 102 -13.73 11.09 6.82
N ILE A 103 -13.75 12.19 6.06
CA ILE A 103 -14.58 13.35 6.36
C ILE A 103 -15.38 13.68 5.10
N LEU A 104 -16.70 13.81 5.24
CA LEU A 104 -17.59 14.23 4.17
C LEU A 104 -18.23 15.57 4.54
N HIS A 105 -17.87 16.62 3.80
CA HIS A 105 -18.45 17.96 3.95
C HIS A 105 -19.83 18.02 3.27
N VAL A 106 -20.76 18.80 3.82
CA VAL A 106 -22.15 18.92 3.32
C VAL A 106 -22.22 19.28 1.83
N SER A 107 -21.31 20.15 1.35
CA SER A 107 -21.24 20.54 -0.08
C SER A 107 -20.81 19.41 -1.03
N LYS A 108 -20.41 18.25 -0.49
CA LYS A 108 -20.00 17.06 -1.26
C LYS A 108 -21.03 15.93 -1.22
N VAL A 109 -22.16 16.12 -0.52
CA VAL A 109 -23.22 15.11 -0.39
C VAL A 109 -24.08 15.04 -1.66
N SER A 110 -24.34 16.19 -2.29
CA SER A 110 -25.14 16.27 -3.52
C SER A 110 -24.66 17.39 -4.42
N LYS A 111 -24.92 17.27 -5.73
CA LYS A 111 -24.65 18.33 -6.73
C LYS A 111 -25.67 19.47 -6.67
N GLY A 112 -26.74 19.33 -5.90
CA GLY A 112 -27.78 20.34 -5.70
C GLY A 112 -28.39 20.26 -4.30
N TYR A 113 -29.24 21.22 -3.96
CA TYR A 113 -29.94 21.22 -2.68
C TYR A 113 -30.90 20.02 -2.58
N VAL A 114 -30.81 19.26 -1.49
CA VAL A 114 -31.70 18.12 -1.23
C VAL A 114 -32.90 18.67 -0.45
N ARG A 115 -34.11 18.52 -0.98
CA ARG A 115 -35.37 18.79 -0.25
C ARG A 115 -35.81 17.51 0.44
N ASP A 116 -36.46 17.70 1.58
CA ASP A 116 -37.12 16.67 2.39
C ASP A 116 -38.23 15.95 1.60
#